data_AF-A0AAE3ZW56-F1
#
_entry.id   AF-A0AAE3ZW56-F1
#
_cell.length_a   1.000
_cell.length_b   1.000
_cell.length_c   1.000
_cell.angle_alpha   90.00
_cell.angle_beta   90.00
_cell.angle_gamma   90.00
#
_symmetry.space_group_name_H-M   'P 1'
#
loop_
_entity.id
_entity.type
_entity.pdbx_description
1 polymer ?
#
loop_
_entity_poly.entity_id
_entity_poly.type
_entity_poly.pdbx_seq_one_letter_code
_entity_poly.pdbx_strand_id
1 'polypeptide(L)'
;MLAGGRVQVVGDVDDLLTQHARMVADRGDFGALPTDAEVIAAEHGSRQSSLVVRSPGGVTGADRLDLEDMVLAYLGRADERPLEAAR
;
A
#
# COMPACT_ATOMS: atom_id res chain seq x y z
N MET A 1 7.88 -24.25 3.81
CA MET A 1 6.83 -24.88 2.98
C MET A 1 5.78 -23.81 2.71
N LEU A 2 5.53 -23.42 1.45
CA LEU A 2 4.59 -22.34 1.08
C LEU A 2 3.12 -22.80 1.14
N ALA A 3 2.70 -23.40 2.27
CA ALA A 3 1.29 -23.75 2.49
C ALA A 3 0.59 -22.55 3.14
N GLY A 4 0.33 -21.48 2.38
CA GLY A 4 -0.36 -20.31 2.92
C GLY A 4 -0.51 -19.09 2.02
N GLY A 5 -0.32 -19.20 0.70
CA GLY A 5 -0.55 -18.07 -0.21
C GLY A 5 -2.00 -17.56 -0.05
N ARG A 6 -2.17 -16.39 0.58
CA ARG A 6 -3.47 -15.76 0.80
C ARG A 6 -3.68 -14.68 -0.26
N VAL A 7 -4.86 -14.67 -0.89
CA VAL A 7 -5.25 -13.57 -1.78
C VAL A 7 -5.22 -12.26 -1.00
N GLN A 8 -4.39 -11.31 -1.44
CA GLN A 8 -4.25 -9.98 -0.83
C GLN A 8 -5.15 -8.95 -1.51
N VAL A 9 -5.24 -9.03 -2.84
CA VAL A 9 -5.98 -8.08 -3.68
C VAL A 9 -6.59 -8.83 -4.87
N VAL A 10 -7.76 -8.39 -5.33
CA VAL A 10 -8.48 -8.96 -6.47
C VAL A 10 -9.22 -7.85 -7.20
N GLY A 11 -9.23 -7.91 -8.52
CA GLY A 11 -9.87 -6.90 -9.37
C GLY A 11 -9.19 -6.83 -10.73
N ASP A 12 -9.70 -5.93 -11.58
CA ASP A 12 -9.02 -5.55 -12.81
C ASP A 12 -7.76 -4.74 -12.50
N VAL A 13 -6.71 -4.90 -13.31
CA VAL A 13 -5.43 -4.24 -13.05
C VAL A 13 -5.55 -2.72 -13.14
N ASP A 14 -6.26 -2.19 -14.14
CA ASP A 14 -6.37 -0.74 -14.33
C ASP A 14 -7.22 -0.11 -13.21
N ASP A 15 -8.26 -0.81 -12.76
CA ASP A 15 -9.07 -0.41 -11.61
C ASP A 15 -8.23 -0.40 -10.32
N LEU A 16 -7.42 -1.44 -10.11
CA LEU A 16 -6.53 -1.53 -8.95
C LEU A 16 -5.51 -0.39 -8.97
N LEU A 17 -4.84 -0.14 -10.09
CA LEU A 17 -3.87 0.96 -10.20
C LEU A 17 -4.51 2.33 -9.99
N THR A 18 -5.76 2.53 -10.41
CA THR A 18 -6.50 3.78 -10.17
C THR A 18 -6.78 4.01 -8.68
N GLN A 19 -6.96 2.93 -7.91
CA GLN A 19 -7.23 2.97 -6.48
C GLN A 19 -5.96 3.01 -5.62
N HIS A 20 -4.78 2.85 -6.20
CA HIS A 20 -3.51 2.85 -5.46
C HIS A 20 -2.64 4.03 -5.87
N ALA A 21 -2.03 4.66 -4.88
CA ALA A 21 -1.15 5.78 -5.11
C ALA A 21 0.03 5.76 -4.15
N ARG A 22 1.12 6.40 -4.56
CA ARG A 22 2.29 6.63 -3.74
C ARG A 22 2.27 8.06 -3.21
N MET A 23 2.50 8.21 -1.91
CA MET A 23 2.67 9.50 -1.26
C MET A 23 4.08 9.61 -0.74
N VAL A 24 4.72 10.75 -0.99
CA VAL A 24 6.03 11.08 -0.43
C VAL A 24 5.93 12.42 0.27
N ALA A 25 6.32 12.46 1.54
CA ALA A 25 6.30 13.68 2.33
C ALA A 25 7.49 13.71 3.29
N ASP A 26 7.76 14.89 3.85
CA ASP A 26 8.62 15.01 5.01
C ASP A 26 8.01 14.23 6.19
N ARG A 27 8.88 13.70 7.06
CA ARG A 27 8.45 12.81 8.14
C ARG A 27 7.48 13.53 9.08
N GLY A 28 6.24 13.04 9.13
CA GLY A 28 5.15 13.61 9.96
C GLY A 28 4.24 14.59 9.22
N ASP A 29 4.48 14.85 7.93
CA ASP A 29 3.74 15.85 7.13
C ASP A 29 2.92 15.24 5.99
N PHE A 30 2.38 14.02 6.17
CA PHE A 30 1.53 13.38 5.16
C PHE A 30 0.13 14.00 5.01
N GLY A 31 -0.18 15.04 5.78
CA GLY A 31 -1.54 15.55 5.92
C GLY A 31 -2.51 14.49 6.46
N ALA A 32 -3.81 14.79 6.39
CA ALA A 32 -4.85 13.82 6.71
C ALA A 32 -5.11 12.94 5.48
N LEU A 33 -4.96 11.62 5.63
CA LEU A 33 -5.39 10.66 4.62
C LEU A 33 -6.92 10.67 4.50
N PRO A 34 -7.48 10.35 3.33
CA PRO A 34 -8.91 10.08 3.19
C PRO A 34 -9.38 9.03 4.21
N THR A 35 -10.60 9.16 4.72
CA THR A 35 -11.13 8.26 5.75
C THR A 35 -11.23 6.80 5.30
N ASP A 36 -11.39 6.59 3.99
CA ASP A 36 -11.44 5.28 3.33
C ASP A 36 -10.07 4.79 2.84
N ALA A 37 -9.00 5.55 3.07
CA ALA A 37 -7.66 5.15 2.67
C ALA A 37 -7.04 4.13 3.63
N GLU A 38 -6.50 3.07 3.06
CA GLU A 38 -5.71 2.04 3.76
C GLU A 38 -4.24 2.19 3.39
N VAL A 39 -3.36 2.25 4.39
CA VAL A 39 -1.90 2.17 4.15
C VAL A 39 -1.53 0.70 3.91
N ILE A 40 -1.00 0.43 2.71
CA ILE A 40 -0.56 -0.90 2.29
C ILE A 40 0.88 -1.15 2.72
N ALA A 41 1.76 -0.17 2.48
CA ALA A 41 3.16 -0.19 2.87
C ALA A 41 3.62 1.20 3.33
N ALA A 42 4.57 1.24 4.27
CA ALA A 42 5.15 2.46 4.80
C ALA A 42 6.66 2.31 4.92
N GLU A 43 7.40 3.16 4.21
CA GLU A 43 8.84 3.26 4.31
C GLU A 43 9.23 4.59 4.95
N HIS A 44 10.03 4.52 6.01
CA HIS A 44 10.45 5.69 6.76
C HIS A 44 11.94 5.90 6.64
N GLY A 45 12.33 6.86 5.81
CA GLY A 45 13.69 7.38 5.80
C GLY A 45 13.97 8.31 6.98
N SER A 46 15.19 8.86 7.00
CA SER A 46 15.63 9.80 8.02
C SER A 46 14.89 11.14 7.96
N ARG A 47 14.60 11.63 6.74
CA ARG A 47 13.95 12.92 6.50
C ARG A 47 12.60 12.78 5.80
N GLN A 48 12.54 11.89 4.82
CA GLN A 48 11.33 11.63 4.06
C GLN A 48 10.70 10.32 4.48
N SER A 49 9.41 10.21 4.25
CA SER A 49 8.69 8.95 4.33
C SER A 49 7.94 8.75 3.02
N SER A 50 7.73 7.49 2.66
CA SER A 50 6.97 7.08 1.48
C SER A 50 5.87 6.12 1.92
N LEU A 51 4.64 6.36 1.49
CA LEU A 51 3.50 5.48 1.75
C LEU A 51 2.94 4.97 0.42
N VAL A 52 2.58 3.69 0.39
CA VAL A 52 1.69 3.15 -0.63
C VAL A 52 0.31 3.03 0.01
N VAL A 53 -0.68 3.69 -0.57
CA VAL A 53 -2.04 3.75 -0.05
C VAL A 53 -3.03 3.22 -1.06
N ARG A 54 -4.04 2.51 -0.57
CA ARG A 54 -5.23 2.15 -1.31
C ARG A 54 -6.36 3.08 -0.90
N SER A 55 -6.91 3.84 -1.84
CA SER A 55 -8.05 4.73 -1.64
C SER A 55 -9.01 4.57 -2.83
N PRO A 56 -10.20 4.00 -2.64
CA PRO A 56 -11.19 3.88 -3.71
C PRO A 56 -11.56 5.22 -4.35
N GLY A 57 -11.58 6.31 -3.57
CA GLY A 57 -11.81 7.67 -4.05
C GLY A 57 -10.58 8.36 -4.65
N GLY A 58 -9.43 7.69 -4.70
CA GLY A 58 -8.15 8.27 -5.06
C GLY A 58 -7.54 9.13 -3.94
N VAL A 59 -6.35 9.67 -4.19
CA VAL A 59 -5.64 10.57 -3.26
C VAL A 59 -5.11 11.77 -4.04
N THR A 60 -5.43 12.97 -3.58
CA THR A 60 -4.97 14.22 -4.20
C THR A 60 -3.48 14.45 -3.91
N GLY A 61 -2.70 14.81 -4.93
CA GLY A 61 -1.27 15.12 -4.78
C GLY A 61 -0.39 13.88 -4.57
N ALA A 62 -0.91 12.69 -4.84
CA ALA A 62 -0.16 11.45 -4.82
C ALA A 62 0.30 11.06 -6.24
N ASP A 63 1.45 10.39 -6.32
CA ASP A 63 1.97 9.84 -7.56
C ASP A 63 1.24 8.54 -7.91
N ARG A 64 1.07 8.29 -9.21
CA ARG A 64 0.52 7.01 -9.67
C ARG A 64 1.49 5.88 -9.35
N LEU A 65 0.94 4.77 -8.89
CA LEU A 65 1.67 3.53 -8.72
C LEU A 65 1.66 2.74 -10.03
N ASP A 66 2.77 2.08 -10.35
CA ASP A 66 2.77 1.03 -11.37
C ASP A 66 2.46 -0.34 -10.77
N LEU A 67 2.28 -1.34 -11.63
CA LEU A 67 1.93 -2.69 -11.20
C LEU A 67 3.06 -3.35 -10.40
N GLU A 68 4.31 -3.10 -10.74
CA GLU A 68 5.45 -3.72 -10.07
C GLU A 68 5.53 -3.23 -8.63
N ASP A 69 5.50 -1.91 -8.44
CA ASP A 69 5.51 -1.29 -7.12
C ASP A 69 4.29 -1.72 -6.28
N MET A 70 3.11 -1.85 -6.90
CA MET A 70 1.92 -2.36 -6.21
C MET A 70 2.13 -3.80 -5.71
N VAL A 71 2.67 -4.67 -6.56
CA VAL A 71 2.95 -6.06 -6.20
C VAL A 71 3.97 -6.14 -5.08
N LEU A 72 5.07 -5.37 -5.18
CA LEU A 72 6.10 -5.32 -4.15
C LEU A 72 5.55 -4.85 -2.79
N ALA A 73 4.68 -3.84 -2.78
CA ALA A 73 4.03 -3.36 -1.56
C ALA A 73 3.20 -4.47 -0.89
N TYR A 74 2.43 -5.24 -1.65
CA TYR A 74 1.63 -6.34 -1.09
C TYR A 74 2.47 -7.56 -0.67
N LEU A 75 3.59 -7.83 -1.36
CA LEU A 75 4.53 -8.87 -0.94
C LEU A 75 5.18 -8.50 0.39
N GLY A 76 5.71 -7.28 0.52
CA GLY A 76 6.30 -6.78 1.78
C GLY A 76 5.31 -6.82 2.95
N ARG A 77 4.07 -6.37 2.73
CA ARG A 77 3.00 -6.46 3.73
C ARG A 77 2.71 -7.90 4.17
N ALA A 78 2.79 -8.87 3.26
CA ALA A 78 2.55 -10.27 3.59
C ALA A 78 3.67 -10.86 4.46
N ASP A 79 4.92 -10.43 4.27
CA ASP A 79 6.07 -10.79 5.11
C ASP A 79 6.01 -10.11 6.50
N GLU A 80 5.54 -8.87 6.58
CA GLU A 80 5.43 -8.12 7.84
C GLU A 80 4.30 -8.62 8.75
N ARG A 81 3.22 -9.16 8.17
CA ARG A 81 2.13 -9.75 8.96
C ARG A 81 2.57 -11.12 9.49
N PRO A 82 2.69 -11.30 10.82
CA PRO A 82 2.95 -12.62 11.39
C PRO A 82 1.88 -13.62 10.91
N LEU A 83 2.25 -14.89 10.82
CA LEU A 83 1.39 -16.01 10.45
C LEU A 83 0.30 -16.29 11.51
N GLU A 84 -0.36 -15.27 12.05
CA GLU A 84 -1.50 -15.39 12.96
C GLU A 84 -2.80 -15.39 12.16
N ALA A 85 -3.21 -16.59 11.75
CA ALA A 85 -4.60 -17.04 11.66
C ALA A 85 -4.62 -18.51 11.20
N ALA A 86 -3.99 -19.40 11.97
CA ALA A 86 -4.23 -20.84 11.90
C ALA A 86 -4.57 -21.31 13.31
N ARG A 87 -5.81 -21.03 13.73
CA ARG A 87 -6.47 -21.65 14.88
C ARG A 87 -7.93 -21.89 14.54
#